data_AF-A0AAU9LWH3-F1
#
_entry.id   AF-A0AAU9LWH3-F1
#
_cell.length_a   1.000
_cell.length_b   1.000
_cell.length_c   1.000
_cell.angle_alpha   90.00
_cell.angle_beta   90.00
_cell.angle_gamma   90.00
#
_symmetry.space_group_name_H-M   'P 1'
#
loop_
_entity.id
_entity.type
_entity.pdbx_description
1 polymer ?
#
loop_
_entity_poly.entity_id
_entity_poly.type
_entity_poly.pdbx_seq_one_letter_code
_entity_poly.pdbx_strand_id
1 'polypeptide(L)'
;MHMNLEWCNELGSIKTPPVERLSFHLEDKQPIVFKSSQRVTNVVSKPTIAASQFLAWMECNNYDEKARKLSYVEFPSQYVWNKSDKVWTRRKTKTKSLGRINHVSPKFGDVYYLCLLLNKVKGPTCYEDIGIVNGTVYESYKDACYALGLSDDDREYISSIHETHHWTIASFYRLEAKTGSNFPPNVVIH
;
A
#
# COMPACT_ATOMS: atom_id res chain seq x y z
N MET A 1 -5.26 35.50 24.23
CA MET A 1 -4.24 34.44 24.36
C MET A 1 -3.40 34.48 23.10
N HIS A 2 -2.23 35.12 23.14
CA HIS A 2 -1.29 35.17 22.02
C HIS A 2 -0.54 33.84 22.00
N MET A 3 -0.71 33.04 20.96
CA MET A 3 0.15 31.89 20.73
C MET A 3 1.51 32.42 20.29
N ASN A 4 2.54 32.24 21.12
CA ASN A 4 3.91 32.59 20.76
C ASN A 4 4.38 31.71 19.59
N LEU A 5 4.77 32.35 18.49
CA LEU A 5 5.33 31.73 17.28
C LEU A 5 6.58 30.88 17.55
N GLU A 6 7.23 31.04 18.70
CA GLU A 6 8.41 30.26 19.12
C GLU A 6 8.07 28.80 19.46
N TRP A 7 6.87 28.51 19.96
CA TRP A 7 6.44 27.13 20.26
C TRP A 7 6.12 26.31 19.01
N CYS A 8 5.72 26.96 17.92
CA CYS A 8 5.50 26.31 16.62
C CYS A 8 6.82 25.91 15.93
N ASN A 9 7.95 26.50 16.32
CA ASN A 9 9.25 26.20 15.73
C ASN A 9 9.99 25.04 16.42
N GLU A 10 9.69 24.75 17.70
CA GLU A 10 10.27 23.60 18.43
C GLU A 10 9.51 22.28 18.21
N LEU A 11 8.21 22.34 17.90
CA LEU A 11 7.47 21.22 17.32
C LEU A 11 7.81 21.11 15.84
N GLY A 12 9.05 20.72 15.55
CA GLY A 12 9.52 20.45 14.20
C GLY A 12 8.45 19.66 13.45
N SER A 13 7.86 20.31 12.43
CA SER A 13 6.84 19.83 11.50
C SER A 13 6.50 18.35 11.69
N ILE A 14 5.28 18.03 12.11
CA ILE A 14 4.75 16.66 12.04
C ILE A 14 4.89 16.21 10.58
N LYS A 15 5.99 15.54 10.25
CA LYS A 15 6.29 15.08 8.89
C LYS A 15 5.45 13.84 8.66
N THR A 16 4.31 14.03 8.02
CA THR A 16 3.53 12.91 7.50
C THR A 16 4.41 12.12 6.52
N PRO A 17 4.48 10.79 6.65
CA PRO A 17 5.31 10.00 5.76
C PRO A 17 4.79 10.13 4.32
N PRO A 18 5.69 10.13 3.30
CA PRO A 18 5.27 10.13 1.91
C PRO A 18 4.29 9.00 1.61
N VAL A 19 3.25 9.28 0.83
CA VAL A 19 2.25 8.28 0.41
C VAL A 19 2.45 7.94 -1.06
N GLU A 20 2.62 6.66 -1.37
CA GLU A 20 2.65 6.14 -2.74
C GLU A 20 1.27 5.56 -3.09
N ARG A 21 0.67 6.04 -4.18
CA ARG A 21 -0.65 5.56 -4.62
C ARG A 21 -0.46 4.35 -5.51
N LEU A 22 -1.00 3.23 -5.06
CA LEU A 22 -0.81 1.93 -5.67
C LEU A 22 -2.01 1.60 -6.56
N SER A 23 -1.77 1.51 -7.86
CA SER A 23 -2.74 1.02 -8.83
C SER A 23 -2.67 -0.49 -8.95
N PHE A 24 -3.77 -1.11 -9.36
CA PHE A 24 -3.87 -2.54 -9.64
C PHE A 24 -5.00 -2.78 -10.63
N HIS A 25 -5.07 -3.99 -11.18
CA HIS A 25 -6.12 -4.43 -12.09
C HIS A 25 -6.22 -5.95 -12.07
N LEU A 26 -7.37 -6.48 -12.48
CA LEU A 26 -7.52 -7.90 -12.75
C LEU A 26 -6.61 -8.32 -13.92
N GLU A 27 -6.33 -9.60 -14.01
CA GLU A 27 -5.67 -10.20 -15.16
C GLU A 27 -6.44 -9.85 -16.44
N ASP A 28 -5.70 -9.55 -17.51
CA ASP A 28 -6.19 -9.08 -18.82
C ASP A 28 -7.04 -7.80 -18.85
N LYS A 29 -7.39 -7.21 -17.71
CA LYS A 29 -8.12 -5.93 -17.62
C LYS A 29 -7.19 -4.74 -17.43
N GLN A 30 -6.02 -4.79 -18.07
CA GLN A 30 -5.05 -3.70 -18.06
C GLN A 30 -5.66 -2.43 -18.67
N PRO A 31 -5.64 -1.28 -17.97
CA PRO A 31 -6.16 -0.06 -18.54
C PRO A 31 -5.28 0.38 -19.71
N ILE A 32 -5.89 0.57 -20.89
CA ILE A 32 -5.25 1.12 -22.10
C ILE A 32 -5.62 2.61 -22.19
N VAL A 33 -4.63 3.50 -22.19
CA VAL A 33 -4.85 4.94 -22.40
C VAL A 33 -4.63 5.27 -23.87
N PHE A 34 -5.71 5.66 -24.55
CA PHE A 34 -5.63 6.26 -25.88
C PHE A 34 -5.25 7.74 -25.73
N LYS A 35 -4.15 8.15 -26.37
CA LYS A 35 -3.88 9.58 -26.57
C LYS A 35 -4.71 10.02 -27.78
N SER A 36 -5.54 11.05 -27.60
CA SER A 36 -6.44 11.62 -28.61
C SER A 36 -5.76 12.14 -29.88
N SER A 37 -4.42 12.12 -29.94
CA SER A 37 -3.61 12.55 -31.08
C SER A 37 -2.95 11.41 -31.88
N GLN A 38 -3.23 10.13 -31.60
CA GLN A 38 -2.63 9.01 -32.33
C GLN A 38 -3.62 8.30 -33.26
N ARG A 39 -3.26 8.19 -34.55
CA ARG A 39 -3.99 7.40 -35.56
C ARG A 39 -4.02 5.92 -35.13
N VAL A 40 -5.20 5.33 -35.25
CA VAL A 40 -5.60 3.98 -34.79
C VAL A 40 -4.74 2.84 -35.38
N THR A 41 -3.96 3.10 -36.43
CA THR A 41 -3.26 2.06 -37.18
C THR A 41 -1.91 1.61 -36.61
N ASN A 42 -1.36 2.27 -35.57
CA ASN A 42 -0.06 1.93 -34.97
C ASN A 42 -0.12 1.78 -33.44
N VAL A 43 -1.23 1.26 -32.89
CA VAL A 43 -1.36 1.02 -31.44
C VAL A 43 -0.79 -0.35 -31.10
N VAL A 44 0.55 -0.46 -31.08
CA VAL A 44 1.18 -1.48 -30.24
C VAL A 44 0.98 -1.01 -28.80
N SER A 45 0.08 -1.71 -28.12
CA SER A 45 -0.29 -1.61 -26.70
C SER A 45 0.87 -1.15 -25.81
N LYS A 46 0.85 0.12 -25.39
CA LYS A 46 1.70 0.59 -24.30
C LYS A 46 0.95 0.35 -22.99
N PRO A 47 1.35 -0.60 -22.13
CA PRO A 47 0.78 -0.72 -20.80
C PRO A 47 0.93 0.63 -20.09
N THR A 48 -0.19 1.09 -19.51
CA THR A 48 -0.26 2.36 -18.80
C THR A 48 0.76 2.43 -17.66
N ILE A 49 1.08 3.65 -17.21
CA ILE A 49 1.95 3.87 -16.04
C ILE A 49 1.40 3.11 -14.81
N ALA A 50 0.07 2.92 -14.75
CA ALA A 50 -0.64 2.17 -13.72
C ALA A 50 -0.49 0.64 -13.85
N ALA A 51 -0.36 0.11 -15.06
CA ALA A 51 -0.24 -1.32 -15.35
C ALA A 51 1.20 -1.85 -15.16
N SER A 52 2.22 -0.99 -14.96
CA SER A 52 3.57 -1.47 -14.65
C SER A 52 3.87 -1.56 -13.16
N GLN A 53 3.27 -0.74 -12.30
CA GLN A 53 3.65 -0.72 -10.88
C GLN A 53 3.24 -2.01 -10.15
N PHE A 54 2.04 -2.50 -10.46
CA PHE A 54 1.49 -3.73 -9.90
C PHE A 54 2.23 -4.98 -10.42
N LEU A 55 2.42 -5.07 -11.74
CA LEU A 55 3.17 -6.17 -12.34
C LEU A 55 4.64 -6.16 -11.91
N ALA A 56 5.28 -4.99 -11.83
CA ALA A 56 6.67 -4.88 -11.37
C ALA A 56 6.84 -5.27 -9.90
N TRP A 57 5.78 -5.18 -9.08
CA TRP A 57 5.84 -5.69 -7.71
C TRP A 57 5.93 -7.21 -7.71
N MET A 58 5.07 -7.90 -8.48
CA MET A 58 5.12 -9.35 -8.65
C MET A 58 6.44 -9.80 -9.29
N GLU A 59 6.91 -9.07 -10.29
CA GLU A 59 8.21 -9.31 -10.92
C GLU A 59 9.36 -9.16 -9.92
N CYS A 60 9.32 -8.13 -9.06
CA CYS A 60 10.33 -7.98 -8.01
C CYS A 60 10.32 -9.15 -7.02
N ASN A 61 9.15 -9.75 -6.77
CA ASN A 61 9.03 -10.92 -5.89
C ASN A 61 9.66 -12.19 -6.49
N ASN A 62 9.86 -12.27 -7.82
CA ASN A 62 10.53 -13.40 -8.46
C ASN A 62 11.98 -13.55 -7.97
N TYR A 63 12.72 -12.43 -7.89
CA TYR A 63 14.17 -12.46 -7.62
C TYR A 63 14.60 -11.88 -6.26
N ASP A 64 13.72 -11.17 -5.54
CA ASP A 64 14.08 -10.54 -4.26
C ASP A 64 13.36 -11.17 -3.05
N GLU A 65 14.10 -11.92 -2.24
CA GLU A 65 13.59 -12.56 -1.01
C GLU A 65 13.02 -11.60 0.03
N LYS A 66 13.51 -10.35 0.08
CA LYS A 66 12.95 -9.36 1.01
C LYS A 66 11.67 -8.74 0.45
N ALA A 67 11.55 -8.63 -0.87
CA ALA A 67 10.30 -8.22 -1.52
C ALA A 67 9.16 -9.18 -1.15
N ARG A 68 9.45 -10.50 -1.15
CA ARG A 68 8.49 -11.54 -0.77
C ARG A 68 7.92 -11.45 0.66
N LYS A 69 8.52 -10.64 1.54
CA LYS A 69 8.07 -10.45 2.94
C LYS A 69 7.06 -9.32 3.11
N LEU A 70 6.70 -8.62 2.03
CA LEU A 70 5.86 -7.44 2.05
C LEU A 70 4.59 -7.68 1.22
N SER A 71 3.46 -7.20 1.73
CA SER A 71 2.26 -7.04 0.91
C SER A 71 2.39 -5.84 -0.01
N TYR A 72 1.47 -5.69 -0.97
CA TYR A 72 1.56 -4.60 -1.94
C TYR A 72 1.51 -3.22 -1.25
N VAL A 73 0.64 -3.05 -0.25
CA VAL A 73 0.54 -1.80 0.54
C VAL A 73 1.73 -1.53 1.44
N GLU A 74 2.45 -2.58 1.88
CA GLU A 74 3.67 -2.46 2.66
C GLU A 74 4.89 -2.15 1.78
N PHE A 75 4.83 -2.46 0.49
CA PHE A 75 5.96 -2.40 -0.43
C PHE A 75 6.69 -1.05 -0.45
N PRO A 76 6.00 0.11 -0.52
CA PRO A 76 6.64 1.42 -0.53
C PRO A 76 7.45 1.75 0.73
N SER A 77 7.23 1.01 1.83
CA SER A 77 7.99 1.18 3.07
C SER A 77 9.47 0.82 2.89
N GLN A 78 9.79 -0.10 1.98
CA GLN A 78 11.16 -0.57 1.71
C GLN A 78 11.58 -0.42 0.24
N TYR A 79 10.66 -0.14 -0.66
CA TYR A 79 10.93 0.05 -2.08
C TYR A 79 10.46 1.43 -2.57
N VAL A 80 11.08 1.92 -3.64
CA VAL A 80 10.74 3.17 -4.31
C VAL A 80 10.38 2.85 -5.74
N TRP A 81 9.23 3.36 -6.19
CA TRP A 81 8.79 3.22 -7.57
C TRP A 81 9.56 4.21 -8.46
N ASN A 82 10.35 3.69 -9.39
CA ASN A 82 10.97 4.50 -10.43
C ASN A 82 10.05 4.55 -11.65
N LYS A 83 9.41 5.71 -11.87
CA LYS A 83 8.43 5.90 -12.95
C LYS A 83 9.04 5.84 -14.36
N SER A 84 10.29 6.28 -14.51
CA SER A 84 10.97 6.31 -15.81
C SER A 84 11.33 4.90 -16.26
N ASP A 85 11.94 4.15 -15.35
CA ASP A 85 12.42 2.79 -15.62
C ASP A 85 11.34 1.73 -15.41
N LYS A 86 10.20 2.11 -14.81
CA LYS A 86 9.07 1.24 -14.46
C LYS A 86 9.48 0.05 -13.59
N VAL A 87 10.36 0.28 -12.63
CA VAL A 87 10.85 -0.74 -11.71
C VAL A 87 10.75 -0.29 -10.26
N TRP A 88 10.62 -1.26 -9.37
CA TRP A 88 10.82 -1.05 -7.96
C TRP A 88 12.29 -1.22 -7.61
N THR A 89 12.82 -0.28 -6.83
CA THR A 89 14.20 -0.35 -6.33
C THR A 89 14.21 -0.31 -4.82
N ARG A 90 15.14 -1.03 -4.19
CA ARG A 90 15.30 -0.99 -2.73
C ARG A 90 15.59 0.43 -2.29
N ARG A 91 14.84 0.88 -1.29
CA ARG A 91 15.00 2.18 -0.66
C ARG A 91 16.34 2.20 0.09
N LYS A 92 17.12 3.25 -0.16
CA LYS A 92 18.41 3.50 0.52
C LYS A 92 18.27 4.40 1.76
N THR A 93 17.15 5.11 1.89
CA THR A 93 16.90 6.05 2.99
C THR A 93 16.15 5.38 4.15
N LYS A 94 16.28 5.92 5.36
CA LYS A 94 15.54 5.46 6.55
C LYS A 94 14.05 5.87 6.53
N THR A 95 13.69 6.88 5.73
CA THR A 95 12.32 7.40 5.64
C THR A 95 11.40 6.40 4.92
N LYS A 96 10.43 5.85 5.65
CA LYS A 96 9.42 4.95 5.08
C LYS A 96 8.36 5.72 4.30
N SER A 97 7.73 5.04 3.34
CA SER A 97 6.53 5.52 2.65
C SER A 97 5.38 4.56 2.88
N LEU A 98 4.16 5.08 2.92
CA LEU A 98 2.94 4.29 3.06
C LEU A 98 2.35 4.03 1.66
N GLY A 99 2.10 2.75 1.34
CA GLY A 99 1.32 2.39 0.16
C GLY A 99 -0.17 2.61 0.41
N ARG A 100 -0.86 3.16 -0.59
CA ARG A 100 -2.31 3.39 -0.53
C ARG A 100 -2.97 2.90 -1.81
N ILE A 101 -3.82 1.89 -1.66
CA ILE A 101 -4.74 1.45 -2.70
C ILE A 101 -6.03 2.26 -2.58
N ASN A 102 -6.62 2.66 -3.70
CA ASN A 102 -7.89 3.38 -3.69
C ASN A 102 -9.02 2.47 -3.19
N HIS A 103 -9.93 3.05 -2.42
CA HIS A 103 -11.12 2.34 -1.97
C HIS A 103 -11.94 1.82 -3.16
N VAL A 104 -12.25 0.53 -3.15
CA VAL A 104 -13.13 -0.11 -4.12
C VAL A 104 -14.41 -0.52 -3.41
N SER A 105 -15.56 -0.23 -4.02
CA SER A 105 -16.86 -0.64 -3.46
C SER A 105 -17.10 -2.13 -3.72
N PRO A 106 -17.74 -2.86 -2.79
CA PRO A 106 -18.11 -4.28 -2.97
C PRO A 106 -18.89 -4.57 -4.26
N LYS A 107 -19.62 -3.58 -4.78
CA LYS A 107 -20.35 -3.70 -6.07
C LYS A 107 -19.47 -4.00 -7.28
N PHE A 108 -18.15 -3.84 -7.16
CA PHE A 108 -17.18 -4.14 -8.22
C PHE A 108 -16.63 -5.57 -8.17
N GLY A 109 -17.21 -6.46 -7.35
CA GLY A 109 -16.98 -7.91 -7.38
C GLY A 109 -15.51 -8.28 -7.21
N ASP A 110 -14.94 -9.00 -8.17
CA ASP A 110 -13.55 -9.49 -8.10
C ASP A 110 -12.51 -8.38 -7.89
N VAL A 111 -12.76 -7.17 -8.40
CA VAL A 111 -11.84 -6.04 -8.18
C VAL A 111 -11.80 -5.64 -6.71
N TYR A 112 -12.94 -5.74 -6.02
CA TYR A 112 -13.04 -5.49 -4.59
C TYR A 112 -12.27 -6.56 -3.81
N TYR A 113 -12.51 -7.84 -4.08
CA TYR A 113 -11.82 -8.94 -3.39
C TYR A 113 -10.31 -8.94 -3.67
N LEU A 114 -9.88 -8.67 -4.90
CA LEU A 114 -8.47 -8.46 -5.22
C LEU A 114 -7.86 -7.33 -4.37
N CYS A 115 -8.55 -6.19 -4.26
CA CYS A 115 -8.11 -5.09 -3.39
C CYS A 115 -7.90 -5.55 -1.94
N LEU A 116 -8.81 -6.39 -1.42
CA LEU A 116 -8.70 -6.92 -0.06
C LEU A 116 -7.43 -7.76 0.11
N LEU A 117 -7.20 -8.69 -0.81
CA LEU A 117 -6.04 -9.57 -0.82
C LEU A 117 -4.73 -8.80 -0.89
N LEU A 118 -4.63 -7.77 -1.75
CA LEU A 118 -3.40 -6.98 -1.92
C LEU A 118 -2.92 -6.25 -0.66
N ASN A 119 -3.80 -6.07 0.33
CA ASN A 119 -3.40 -5.54 1.63
C ASN A 119 -2.75 -6.60 2.54
N LYS A 120 -2.98 -7.89 2.28
CA LYS A 120 -2.65 -9.00 3.18
C LYS A 120 -1.61 -9.97 2.60
N VAL A 121 -1.80 -10.40 1.35
CA VAL A 121 -0.94 -11.41 0.72
C VAL A 121 0.47 -10.87 0.49
N LYS A 122 1.47 -11.75 0.62
CA LYS A 122 2.88 -11.37 0.57
C LYS A 122 3.60 -12.21 -0.47
N GLY A 123 4.44 -11.54 -1.24
CA GLY A 123 5.32 -12.18 -2.21
C GLY A 123 4.68 -12.94 -3.38
N PRO A 124 3.47 -12.62 -3.88
CA PRO A 124 2.99 -13.27 -5.09
C PRO A 124 3.89 -12.90 -6.27
N THR A 125 4.14 -13.87 -7.14
CA THR A 125 4.97 -13.72 -8.35
C THR A 125 4.14 -13.65 -9.63
N CYS A 126 2.87 -14.05 -9.56
CA CYS A 126 1.87 -13.94 -10.62
C CYS A 126 0.47 -13.70 -10.03
N TYR A 127 -0.55 -13.67 -10.88
CA TYR A 127 -1.94 -13.45 -10.47
C TYR A 127 -2.49 -14.59 -9.62
N GLU A 128 -2.19 -15.82 -10.00
CA GLU A 128 -2.64 -17.03 -9.33
C GLU A 128 -2.14 -17.09 -7.89
N ASP A 129 -0.90 -16.65 -7.65
CA ASP A 129 -0.30 -16.59 -6.32
C ASP A 129 -1.08 -15.66 -5.37
N ILE A 130 -1.77 -14.65 -5.89
CA ILE A 130 -2.58 -13.73 -5.07
C ILE A 130 -3.76 -14.48 -4.45
N GLY A 131 -4.28 -15.50 -5.14
CA GLY A 131 -5.36 -16.36 -4.67
C GLY A 131 -4.90 -17.47 -3.71
N ILE A 132 -3.61 -17.56 -3.37
CA ILE A 132 -3.09 -18.61 -2.48
C ILE A 132 -3.24 -18.19 -1.02
N VAL A 133 -3.92 -19.03 -0.24
CA VAL A 133 -4.08 -18.85 1.20
C VAL A 133 -3.67 -20.13 1.90
N ASN A 134 -2.70 -20.02 2.81
CA ASN A 134 -2.15 -21.15 3.58
C ASN A 134 -1.74 -22.35 2.70
N GLY A 135 -1.19 -22.08 1.51
CA GLY A 135 -0.75 -23.11 0.55
C GLY A 135 -1.85 -23.73 -0.32
N THR A 136 -3.10 -23.27 -0.18
CA THR A 136 -4.22 -23.70 -1.03
C THR A 136 -4.52 -22.63 -2.06
N VAL A 137 -4.61 -23.03 -3.33
CA VAL A 137 -5.07 -22.18 -4.45
C VAL A 137 -6.58 -22.15 -4.45
N TYR A 138 -7.18 -20.97 -4.51
CA TYR A 138 -8.63 -20.78 -4.61
C TYR A 138 -9.03 -20.33 -6.01
N GLU A 139 -10.17 -20.81 -6.50
CA GLU A 139 -10.68 -20.50 -7.84
C GLU A 139 -11.11 -19.04 -8.01
N SER A 140 -11.49 -18.38 -6.91
CA SER A 140 -11.89 -16.97 -6.91
C SER A 140 -11.20 -16.17 -5.80
N TYR A 141 -10.98 -14.87 -6.05
CA TYR A 141 -10.47 -13.97 -5.01
C TYR A 141 -11.43 -13.84 -3.83
N LYS A 142 -12.74 -14.06 -4.05
CA LYS A 142 -13.75 -14.06 -2.99
C LYS A 142 -13.52 -15.21 -2.02
N ASP A 143 -13.32 -16.42 -2.53
CA ASP A 143 -13.10 -17.61 -1.69
C ASP A 143 -11.76 -17.50 -0.95
N ALA A 144 -10.72 -16.97 -1.61
CA ALA A 144 -9.46 -16.65 -0.96
C ALA A 144 -9.63 -15.64 0.20
N CYS A 145 -10.43 -14.58 0.00
CA CYS A 145 -10.76 -13.63 1.08
C CYS A 145 -11.43 -14.32 2.26
N TYR A 146 -12.43 -15.16 2.00
CA TYR A 146 -13.13 -15.90 3.06
C TYR A 146 -12.22 -16.89 3.78
N ALA A 147 -11.32 -17.57 3.08
CA ALA A 147 -10.33 -18.45 3.68
C ALA A 147 -9.31 -17.69 4.57
N LEU A 148 -9.03 -16.42 4.26
CA LEU A 148 -8.25 -15.52 5.11
C LEU A 148 -9.05 -14.94 6.29
N GLY A 149 -10.35 -15.24 6.39
CA GLY A 149 -11.24 -14.68 7.39
C GLY A 149 -11.62 -13.21 7.12
N LEU A 150 -11.56 -12.76 5.86
CA LEU A 150 -12.00 -11.42 5.46
C LEU A 150 -13.47 -11.50 5.03
N SER A 151 -14.42 -11.09 5.87
CA SER A 151 -15.85 -11.16 5.55
C SER A 151 -16.41 -9.83 5.02
N ASP A 152 -17.50 -9.89 4.26
CA ASP A 152 -18.19 -8.71 3.72
C ASP A 152 -18.84 -7.83 4.82
N ASP A 153 -19.09 -8.38 6.02
CA ASP A 153 -19.68 -7.66 7.16
C ASP A 153 -18.62 -6.99 8.06
N ASP A 154 -17.32 -7.22 7.78
CA ASP A 154 -16.22 -6.59 8.48
C ASP A 154 -16.07 -5.13 8.03
N ARG A 155 -16.97 -4.27 8.53
CA ARG A 155 -16.79 -2.80 8.56
C ARG A 155 -15.46 -2.41 9.20
N GLU A 156 -14.85 -3.32 9.97
CA GLU A 156 -13.51 -3.20 10.53
C GLU A 156 -12.37 -3.23 9.51
N TYR A 157 -12.54 -3.80 8.31
CA TYR A 157 -11.52 -3.70 7.27
C TYR A 157 -11.47 -2.27 6.68
N ILE A 158 -12.65 -1.68 6.46
CA ILE A 158 -12.80 -0.28 6.03
C ILE A 158 -12.29 0.66 7.13
N SER A 159 -12.57 0.35 8.40
CA SER A 159 -12.07 1.17 9.53
C SER A 159 -10.58 0.97 9.77
N SER A 160 -10.03 -0.25 9.71
CA SER A 160 -8.60 -0.50 9.97
C SER A 160 -7.68 0.05 8.88
N ILE A 161 -8.11 0.20 7.62
CA ILE A 161 -7.35 1.00 6.65
C ILE A 161 -7.30 2.47 7.09
N HIS A 162 -8.38 3.01 7.68
CA HIS A 162 -8.42 4.36 8.24
C HIS A 162 -7.71 4.48 9.60
N GLU A 163 -7.71 3.44 10.43
CA GLU A 163 -7.35 3.47 11.85
C GLU A 163 -5.94 2.93 12.08
N THR A 164 -5.44 2.03 11.22
CA THR A 164 -4.00 1.69 11.13
C THR A 164 -3.18 2.93 10.82
N HIS A 165 -3.75 3.95 10.15
CA HIS A 165 -3.10 5.26 10.01
C HIS A 165 -2.89 5.97 11.36
N HIS A 166 -3.76 5.77 12.35
CA HIS A 166 -3.62 6.36 13.69
C HIS A 166 -2.69 5.51 14.58
N TRP A 167 -2.80 4.18 14.51
CA TRP A 167 -2.01 3.27 15.36
C TRP A 167 -0.57 3.06 14.89
N THR A 168 -0.26 3.05 13.59
CA THR A 168 1.15 2.98 13.15
C THR A 168 1.91 4.26 13.47
N ILE A 169 1.24 5.41 13.43
CA ILE A 169 1.78 6.69 13.90
C ILE A 169 1.99 6.64 15.42
N ALA A 170 0.99 6.23 16.20
CA ALA A 170 1.10 6.11 17.67
C ALA A 170 2.12 5.06 18.14
N SER A 171 2.26 3.94 17.42
CA SER A 171 3.24 2.88 17.72
C SER A 171 4.67 3.34 17.44
N PHE A 172 4.85 4.21 16.42
CA PHE A 172 6.14 4.83 16.12
C PHE A 172 6.55 5.79 17.25
N TYR A 173 5.64 6.63 17.74
CA TYR A 173 5.87 7.51 18.89
C TYR A 173 6.07 6.75 20.21
N ARG A 174 5.37 5.62 20.42
CA ARG A 174 5.55 4.78 21.62
C ARG A 174 6.89 4.04 21.64
N LEU A 175 7.49 3.76 20.47
CA LEU A 175 8.85 3.23 20.40
C LEU A 175 9.89 4.28 20.79
N GLU A 176 9.70 5.54 20.40
CA GLU A 176 10.60 6.65 20.77
C GLU A 176 10.46 7.03 22.26
N ALA A 177 9.29 6.85 22.88
CA ALA A 177 9.13 7.00 24.32
C ALA A 177 9.83 5.92 25.16
N LYS A 178 10.17 4.75 24.57
CA LYS A 178 10.94 3.68 25.25
C LYS A 178 12.45 3.88 25.16
N THR A 179 12.94 4.71 24.23
CA THR A 179 14.33 5.17 24.18
C THR A 179 14.42 6.44 25.01
N GLY A 180 14.54 6.27 26.33
CA GLY A 180 14.39 7.35 27.31
C GLY A 180 15.15 8.63 27.01
N SER A 181 14.42 9.72 26.92
CA SER A 181 14.90 11.08 27.18
C SER A 181 13.81 11.83 27.97
N ASN A 182 14.19 12.28 29.17
CA ASN A 182 13.35 12.94 30.17
C ASN A 182 12.41 14.01 29.59
N PHE A 183 11.11 13.89 29.88
CA PHE A 183 10.18 15.02 29.85
C PHE A 183 9.83 15.44 31.29
N PRO A 184 9.70 16.75 31.57
CA PRO A 184 9.33 17.25 32.89
C PRO A 184 7.88 16.93 33.22
N PRO A 185 7.54 16.80 34.52
CA PRO A 185 6.24 16.37 34.98
C PRO A 185 5.19 17.49 34.83
N ASN A 186 3.95 17.05 34.66
CA ASN A 186 2.69 17.80 34.82
C ASN A 186 2.03 18.31 33.53
N VAL A 187 1.15 17.49 32.96
CA VAL A 187 -0.18 17.95 32.53
C VAL A 187 -1.20 16.88 32.93
N VAL A 188 -2.07 17.24 33.89
CA VAL A 188 -3.29 16.50 34.25
C VAL A 188 -4.37 16.88 33.24
N ILE A 189 -5.08 15.90 32.70
CA ILE A 189 -6.16 16.10 31.73
C ILE A 189 -7.48 16.14 32.51
N HIS A 190 -8.19 17.27 32.43
CA HIS A 190 -9.63 17.36 32.72
C HIS A 190 -10.40 17.26 31.41
#